data_AF-A0A1C0TJE1-F1
#
_entry.id   AF-A0A1C0TJE1-F1
#
_cell.length_a   1.000
_cell.length_b   1.000
_cell.length_c   1.000
_cell.angle_alpha   90.00
_cell.angle_beta   90.00
_cell.angle_gamma   90.00
#
_symmetry.space_group_name_H-M   'P 1'
#
loop_
_entity.id
_entity.type
_entity.pdbx_description
1 polymer ?
#
loop_
_entity_poly.entity_id
_entity_poly.type
_entity_poly.pdbx_seq_one_letter_code
_entity_poly.pdbx_strand_id
1 'polypeptide(L)'
;MDITTLNKQNNLRRAIQMVNEKGLSISESAKSCHISQQRLYKAVRAHNATQAQQLAQLQIKRSNLFKQLSDLDAHIAELKCMVTK
;
A
#
# COMPACT_ATOMS: atom_id res chain seq x y z
N MET A 1 10.76 26.88 -4.35
CA MET A 1 9.90 25.93 -5.08
C MET A 1 8.76 26.74 -5.68
N ASP A 2 8.51 26.66 -6.99
CA ASP A 2 7.58 27.53 -7.71
C ASP A 2 6.12 27.13 -7.43
N ILE A 3 5.22 28.10 -7.21
CA ILE A 3 3.78 27.88 -6.91
C ILE A 3 3.12 27.02 -7.99
N THR A 4 3.55 27.17 -9.25
CA THR A 4 3.06 26.38 -10.39
C THR A 4 3.45 24.91 -10.30
N THR A 5 4.62 24.59 -9.73
CA THR A 5 5.08 23.21 -9.54
C THR A 5 4.39 22.52 -8.37
N LEU A 6 4.13 23.26 -7.29
CA LEU A 6 3.37 22.77 -6.14
C LEU A 6 1.92 22.44 -6.53
N ASN A 7 1.27 23.31 -7.32
CA ASN A 7 -0.09 23.10 -7.80
C ASN A 7 -0.19 21.85 -8.72
N LYS A 8 0.81 21.66 -9.60
CA LYS A 8 0.88 20.46 -10.47
C LYS A 8 1.06 19.16 -9.67
N GLN A 9 1.81 19.18 -8.56
CA GLN A 9 1.96 18.01 -7.68
C GLN A 9 0.66 17.70 -6.92
N ASN A 10 -0.01 18.73 -6.40
CA ASN A 10 -1.29 18.57 -5.70
C ASN A 10 -2.39 18.00 -6.60
N ASN A 11 -2.46 18.48 -7.85
CA ASN A 11 -3.40 17.96 -8.83
C ASN A 11 -3.11 16.51 -9.18
N LEU A 12 -1.84 16.14 -9.36
CA LEU A 12 -1.47 14.75 -9.66
C LEU A 12 -1.84 13.81 -8.52
N ARG A 13 -1.59 14.21 -7.27
CA ARG A 13 -2.00 13.44 -6.08
C ARG A 13 -3.51 13.26 -6.05
N ARG A 14 -4.27 14.35 -6.23
CA ARG A 14 -5.74 14.31 -6.26
C ARG A 14 -6.27 13.38 -7.36
N ALA A 15 -5.69 13.44 -8.55
CA ALA A 15 -6.09 12.58 -9.67
C ALA A 15 -5.81 11.09 -9.40
N ILE A 16 -4.68 10.77 -8.77
CA ILE A 16 -4.37 9.39 -8.36
C ILE A 16 -5.40 8.89 -7.35
N GLN A 17 -5.78 9.71 -6.35
CA GLN A 17 -6.80 9.35 -5.37
C GLN A 17 -8.17 9.14 -6.01
N MET A 18 -8.56 9.98 -6.95
CA MET A 18 -9.82 9.82 -7.69
C MET A 18 -9.89 8.47 -8.42
N VAL A 19 -8.78 8.02 -9.03
CA VAL A 19 -8.72 6.73 -9.71
C VAL A 19 -8.70 5.58 -8.70
N ASN A 20 -7.79 5.60 -7.73
CA ASN A 20 -7.52 4.44 -6.87
C ASN A 20 -8.47 4.31 -5.68
N GLU A 21 -8.95 5.42 -5.12
CA GLU A 21 -9.84 5.40 -3.93
C GLU A 21 -11.31 5.52 -4.32
N LYS A 22 -11.63 6.28 -5.38
CA LYS A 22 -13.02 6.55 -5.79
C LYS A 22 -13.47 5.75 -7.02
N GLY A 23 -12.58 4.98 -7.64
CA GLY A 23 -12.90 4.13 -8.79
C GLY A 23 -13.26 4.91 -10.07
N LEU A 24 -12.89 6.20 -10.16
CA LEU A 24 -13.17 7.00 -11.34
C LEU A 24 -12.25 6.61 -12.50
N SER A 25 -12.73 6.83 -13.74
CA SER A 25 -11.90 6.57 -14.90
C SER A 25 -10.67 7.50 -14.94
N ILE A 26 -9.58 7.00 -15.53
CA ILE A 26 -8.35 7.79 -15.73
C ILE A 26 -8.65 9.02 -16.60
N SER A 27 -9.52 8.89 -17.60
CA SER A 27 -9.88 9.97 -18.51
C SER A 27 -10.63 11.10 -17.81
N GLU A 28 -11.62 10.79 -16.96
CA GLU A 28 -12.39 11.77 -16.18
C GLU A 28 -11.54 12.43 -15.10
N SER A 29 -10.72 11.65 -14.41
CA SER A 29 -9.84 12.13 -13.34
C SER A 29 -8.75 13.06 -13.89
N ALA A 30 -8.18 12.74 -15.05
CA ALA A 30 -7.20 13.58 -15.74
C ALA A 30 -7.81 14.92 -16.18
N LYS A 31 -9.03 14.90 -16.74
CA LYS A 31 -9.77 16.12 -17.11
C LYS A 31 -10.04 17.00 -15.89
N SER A 32 -10.57 16.40 -14.81
CA SER A 32 -10.95 17.11 -13.58
C SER A 32 -9.78 17.77 -12.86
N CYS A 33 -8.58 17.21 -13.00
CA CYS A 33 -7.36 17.74 -12.36
C CYS A 33 -6.44 18.50 -13.34
N HIS A 34 -6.88 18.73 -14.58
CA HIS A 34 -6.11 19.39 -15.64
C HIS A 34 -4.71 18.79 -15.87
N ILE A 35 -4.65 17.47 -16.01
CA ILE A 35 -3.40 16.71 -16.23
C ILE A 35 -3.55 15.87 -17.50
N SER A 36 -2.45 15.58 -18.19
CA SER A 36 -2.50 14.64 -19.30
C SER A 36 -2.83 13.23 -18.81
N GLN A 37 -3.68 12.54 -19.56
CA GLN A 37 -4.07 11.15 -19.28
C GLN A 37 -2.85 10.22 -19.21
N GLN A 38 -1.88 10.41 -20.11
CA GLN A 38 -0.65 9.61 -20.13
C GLN A 38 0.17 9.81 -18.84
N ARG A 39 0.26 11.03 -18.33
CA ARG A 39 0.96 11.31 -17.07
C ARG A 39 0.23 10.69 -15.88
N LEU A 40 -1.09 10.78 -15.84
CA LEU A 40 -1.89 10.13 -14.80
C LEU A 40 -1.76 8.60 -14.86
N TYR A 41 -1.85 8.00 -16.04
CA TYR A 41 -1.69 6.57 -16.24
C TYR A 41 -0.34 6.06 -15.71
N LYS A 42 0.77 6.74 -16.07
CA LYS A 42 2.10 6.40 -15.55
C LYS A 42 2.16 6.50 -14.02
N ALA A 43 1.57 7.54 -13.45
CA ALA A 43 1.58 7.75 -12.01
C ALA A 43 0.74 6.72 -11.25
N VAL A 44 -0.45 6.37 -11.75
CA VAL A 44 -1.32 5.31 -11.20
C VAL A 44 -0.61 3.95 -11.28
N ARG A 45 0.02 3.62 -12.40
CA ARG A 45 0.81 2.39 -12.55
C ARG A 45 1.94 2.30 -11.53
N ALA A 46 2.71 3.37 -11.38
CA ALA A 46 3.81 3.43 -10.41
C ALA A 46 3.29 3.28 -8.97
N HIS A 47 2.24 4.02 -8.62
CA HIS A 47 1.60 3.95 -7.31
C HIS A 47 1.12 2.52 -6.98
N ASN A 48 0.45 1.86 -7.92
CA ASN A 48 -0.09 0.51 -7.71
C ASN A 48 1.02 -0.54 -7.62
N ALA A 49 2.11 -0.37 -8.37
CA ALA A 49 3.30 -1.22 -8.24
C ALA A 49 3.94 -1.09 -6.85
N THR A 50 4.08 0.14 -6.34
CA THR A 50 4.59 0.38 -4.98
C THR A 50 3.67 -0.21 -3.91
N GLN A 51 2.36 -0.03 -4.03
CA GLN A 51 1.40 -0.62 -3.10
C GLN A 51 1.45 -2.15 -3.10
N ALA A 52 1.58 -2.78 -4.26
CA ALA A 52 1.72 -4.23 -4.36
C ALA A 52 2.99 -4.74 -3.65
N GLN A 53 4.11 -4.03 -3.80
CA GLN A 53 5.35 -4.35 -3.09
C GLN A 53 5.21 -4.20 -1.57
N GLN A 54 4.58 -3.12 -1.10
CA GLN A 54 4.31 -2.90 0.32
C GLN A 54 3.39 -3.98 0.89
N LEU A 55 2.36 -4.37 0.15
CA LEU A 55 1.46 -5.45 0.55
C LEU A 55 2.22 -6.79 0.67
N ALA A 56 3.07 -7.13 -0.29
CA ALA A 56 3.90 -8.32 -0.23
C ALA A 56 4.82 -8.33 1.00
N GLN A 57 5.45 -7.20 1.32
CA GLN A 57 6.28 -7.06 2.53
C GLN A 57 5.45 -7.25 3.81
N LEU A 58 4.24 -6.69 3.87
CA LEU A 58 3.35 -6.88 5.03
C LEU A 58 2.90 -8.33 5.17
N GLN A 59 2.63 -9.03 4.06
CA GLN A 59 2.30 -10.45 4.08
C GLN A 59 3.44 -11.30 4.63
N ILE A 60 4.69 -11.03 4.22
CA ILE A 60 5.88 -11.70 4.75
C ILE A 60 6.02 -11.45 6.25
N LYS A 61 5.88 -10.19 6.70
CA LYS A 61 5.94 -9.85 8.12
C LYS A 61 4.87 -10.58 8.93
N ARG A 62 3.64 -10.64 8.43
CA ARG A 62 2.54 -11.37 9.05
C ARG A 62 2.88 -12.85 9.21
N SER A 63 3.40 -13.49 8.17
CA SER A 63 3.79 -14.91 8.23
C SER A 63 4.89 -15.18 9.25
N ASN A 64 5.89 -14.28 9.34
CA ASN A 64 6.95 -14.41 10.33
C ASN A 64 6.43 -14.27 11.77
N LEU A 65 5.56 -13.29 12.02
CA LEU A 65 4.93 -13.12 13.33
C LEU A 65 4.08 -14.33 13.73
N PHE A 66 3.34 -14.89 12.77
CA PHE A 66 2.54 -16.09 13.01
C PHE A 66 3.42 -17.28 13.41
N LYS A 67 4.54 -17.47 12.71
CA LYS A 67 5.52 -18.50 13.08
C LYS A 67 6.07 -18.29 14.49
N GLN A 68 6.46 -17.06 14.84
CA GLN A 68 6.94 -16.74 16.19
C GLN A 68 5.91 -17.05 17.27
N LEU A 69 4.62 -16.77 17.01
CA LEU A 69 3.55 -17.12 17.94
C LEU A 69 3.42 -18.64 18.09
N SER A 70 3.47 -19.39 16.99
CA SER A 70 3.43 -20.86 17.04
C SER A 70 4.60 -21.46 17.81
N ASP A 71 5.81 -20.91 17.64
CA ASP A 71 7.00 -21.35 18.37
C ASP A 71 6.86 -21.06 19.89
N LEU A 72 6.30 -19.91 20.26
CA LEU A 72 6.00 -19.56 21.66
C LEU A 72 4.95 -20.48 22.27
N ASP A 73 3.87 -20.79 21.55
CA ASP A 73 2.83 -21.70 22.01
C ASP A 73 3.38 -23.11 22.26
N ALA A 74 4.25 -23.60 21.36
CA ALA A 74 4.95 -24.87 21.52
C ALA A 74 5.82 -24.86 22.79
N HIS A 75 6.59 -23.79 23.01
CA HIS A 75 7.44 -23.66 24.19
C HIS A 75 6.62 -23.60 25.50
N ILE A 76 5.49 -22.89 25.49
CA ILE A 76 4.56 -22.88 26.64
C ILE A 76 4.02 -24.28 26.92
N ALA A 77 3.68 -25.05 25.89
CA ALA A 77 3.21 -26.43 26.06
C ALA A 77 4.29 -27.35 26.65
N GLU A 78 5.54 -27.22 26.20
CA GLU A 78 6.69 -27.95 26.77
C GLU A 78 6.87 -27.64 28.26
N LEU A 79 6.88 -26.35 28.62
CA LEU A 79 7.03 -25.92 30.01
C LEU A 79 5.87 -26.42 30.89
N LYS A 80 4.62 -26.38 30.40
CA LYS A 80 3.46 -26.93 31.11
C LYS A 80 3.66 -28.42 31.41
N CYS A 81 4.09 -29.20 30.43
CA CYS A 81 4.37 -30.63 30.60
C CYS A 81 5.46 -30.90 31.65
N MET A 82 6.49 -30.06 31.72
CA MET A 82 7.57 -30.18 32.71
C MET A 82 7.11 -29.88 34.13
N VAL A 83 6.20 -28.93 34.33
CA VAL A 83 5.68 -28.55 35.65
C VAL A 83 4.65 -29.56 36.18
N THR A 84 3.92 -30.24 35.29
CA THR A 84 2.92 -31.24 35.69
C THR A 84 3.47 -32.65 35.93
N LYS A 85 4.78 -32.86 35.75
CA LYS A 85 5.48 -34.11 36.05
C LYS A 85 6.18 -34.01 37.40
#